data_AF-A0A841VMS3-F1
#
_entry.id   AF-A0A841VMS3-F1
#
_cell.length_a   1.000
_cell.length_b   1.000
_cell.length_c   1.000
_cell.angle_alpha   90.00
_cell.angle_beta   90.00
_cell.angle_gamma   90.00
#
_symmetry.space_group_name_H-M   'P 1'
#
loop_
_entity.id
_entity.type
_entity.pdbx_description
1 polymer ?
#
loop_
_entity_poly.entity_id
_entity_poly.type
_entity_poly.pdbx_seq_one_letter_code
_entity_poly.pdbx_strand_id
1 'polypeptide(L)' 'MRPVRREKLNRAANSGENPGFDFLQECWNDPALQIVIKKLLVKFPQWGIACVERVLVNWEK' A
#
# COMPACT_ATOMS: atom_id res chain seq x y z
N MET A 1 -14.50 6.70 6.14
CA MET A 1 -13.26 6.65 5.31
C MET A 1 -12.39 5.42 5.56
N ARG A 2 -11.99 5.08 6.80
CA ARG A 2 -11.16 3.90 7.10
C ARG A 2 -11.68 2.56 6.53
N PRO A 3 -12.99 2.22 6.60
CA PRO A 3 -13.50 0.97 6.03
C PRO A 3 -13.28 0.87 4.52
N VAL A 4 -13.54 1.96 3.79
CA VAL A 4 -13.36 2.04 2.32
C VAL A 4 -11.89 1.85 1.93
N ARG A 5 -10.97 2.52 2.66
CA ARG A 5 -9.53 2.35 2.43
C ARG A 5 -9.07 0.92 2.70
N ARG A 6 -9.54 0.31 3.78
CA ARG A 6 -9.27 -1.10 4.12
C ARG A 6 -9.80 -2.05 3.04
N GLU A 7 -11.01 -1.82 2.55
CA GLU A 7 -11.62 -2.64 1.49
C GLU A 7 -10.82 -2.60 0.19
N LYS A 8 -10.40 -1.42 -0.25
CA LYS A 8 -9.55 -1.28 -1.45
C LYS A 8 -8.21 -2.00 -1.29
N LEU A 9 -7.57 -1.93 -0.11
CA LEU A 9 -6.35 -2.70 0.20
C LEU A 9 -6.60 -4.21 0.17
N ASN A 10 -7.74 -4.67 0.70
CA ASN A 10 -8.12 -6.09 0.64
C ASN A 10 -8.35 -6.55 -0.81
N ARG A 11 -8.98 -5.71 -1.65
CA ARG A 11 -9.16 -6.00 -3.08
C ARG A 11 -7.81 -6.14 -3.79
N ALA A 12 -6.88 -5.22 -3.56
CA ALA A 12 -5.51 -5.31 -4.07
C ALA A 12 -4.78 -6.58 -3.59
N ALA A 13 -5.00 -6.98 -2.33
CA ALA A 13 -4.46 -8.22 -1.78
C ALA A 13 -4.92 -9.47 -2.55
N ASN A 14 -6.17 -9.46 -3.02
CA ASN A 14 -6.83 -10.57 -3.70
C ASN A 14 -6.56 -10.57 -5.21
N SER A 15 -6.57 -9.40 -5.86
CA SER A 15 -6.40 -9.30 -7.32
C SER A 15 -4.95 -9.17 -7.76
N GLY A 16 -4.04 -8.71 -6.90
CA GLY A 16 -2.68 -8.32 -7.29
C GLY A 16 -2.59 -7.02 -8.11
N GLU A 17 -3.72 -6.35 -8.31
CA GLU A 17 -3.79 -5.04 -8.96
C GLU A 17 -3.21 -3.97 -8.03
N ASN A 18 -2.26 -3.17 -8.53
CA ASN A 18 -1.64 -2.10 -7.78
C ASN A 18 -2.69 -1.00 -7.48
N PRO A 19 -2.97 -0.68 -6.20
CA PRO A 19 -3.99 0.31 -5.85
C PRO A 19 -3.57 1.77 -6.12
N GLY A 20 -2.31 1.99 -6.52
CA GLY A 20 -1.70 3.27 -6.85
C GLY A 20 -0.90 3.87 -5.69
N PHE A 21 0.27 4.47 -6.00
CA PHE A 21 1.15 5.08 -5.01
C PHE A 21 0.45 6.17 -4.18
N ASP A 22 -0.26 7.10 -4.84
CA ASP A 22 -0.95 8.21 -4.15
C ASP A 22 -1.98 7.70 -3.14
N PHE A 23 -2.70 6.63 -3.48
CA PHE A 23 -3.64 6.00 -2.57
C PHE A 23 -2.95 5.34 -1.37
N LEU A 24 -1.83 4.66 -1.60
CA LEU A 24 -1.04 4.08 -0.51
C LEU A 24 -0.50 5.19 0.42
N GLN A 25 -0.04 6.30 -0.14
CA GLN A 25 0.43 7.47 0.60
C GLN A 25 -0.70 8.13 1.40
N GLU A 26 -1.91 8.27 0.84
CA GLU A 26 -3.09 8.75 1.56
C GLU A 26 -3.44 7.85 2.76
N CYS A 27 -3.30 6.54 2.60
CA CYS A 27 -3.53 5.56 3.65
C CYS A 27 -2.42 5.51 4.71
N TRP A 28 -1.24 6.07 4.41
CA TRP A 28 -0.05 5.94 5.23
C TRP A 28 -0.10 6.71 6.56
N ASN A 29 -1.07 7.59 6.74
CA ASN A 29 -1.33 8.28 8.01
C ASN A 29 -2.05 7.39 9.06
N ASP A 30 -2.49 6.18 8.69
CA ASP A 30 -3.19 5.26 9.59
C ASP A 30 -2.30 4.05 9.96
N PRO A 31 -1.88 3.91 11.24
CA PRO A 31 -1.00 2.81 11.67
C PRO A 31 -1.54 1.41 11.36
N ALA A 32 -2.86 1.21 11.40
CA ALA A 32 -3.47 -0.08 11.10
C ALA A 32 -3.43 -0.40 9.60
N LEU A 33 -3.48 0.62 8.74
CA LEU A 33 -3.32 0.46 7.30
C LEU A 33 -1.86 0.30 6.89
N GLN A 34 -0.91 0.96 7.58
CA GLN A 34 0.53 0.78 7.35
C GLN A 34 0.94 -0.70 7.43
N ILE A 35 0.42 -1.45 8.40
CA ILE A 35 0.72 -2.89 8.55
C ILE A 35 0.24 -3.67 7.32
N VAL A 36 -0.95 -3.37 6.82
CA VAL A 36 -1.51 -4.03 5.62
C VAL A 36 -0.70 -3.67 4.39
N ILE A 37 -0.37 -2.39 4.21
CA ILE A 37 0.43 -1.92 3.07
C ILE A 37 1.81 -2.58 3.07
N LYS A 38 2.51 -2.64 4.21
CA LYS A 38 3.80 -3.34 4.31
C LYS A 38 3.70 -4.81 3.88
N LYS A 39 2.66 -5.52 4.29
CA LYS A 39 2.41 -6.91 3.85
C LYS A 39 2.17 -7.01 2.34
N LEU A 40 1.45 -6.05 1.76
CA LEU A 40 1.20 -6.00 0.33
C LEU A 40 2.47 -5.75 -0.47
N LEU A 41 3.32 -4.80 -0.05
CA LEU A 41 4.57 -4.49 -0.75
C LEU A 41 5.55 -5.67 -0.72
N VAL A 42 5.57 -6.45 0.36
CA VAL A 42 6.33 -7.73 0.42
C VAL A 42 5.72 -8.78 -0.51
N LYS A 43 4.38 -8.84 -0.62
CA LYS A 43 3.68 -9.81 -1.48
C LYS A 43 3.81 -9.47 -2.97
N PHE A 44 3.88 -8.18 -3.31
CA PHE A 44 3.86 -7.68 -4.68
C PHE A 44 5.05 -6.76 -4.96
N PRO A 45 6.30 -7.29 -4.94
CA PRO A 45 7.50 -6.48 -5.16
C PRO A 45 7.53 -5.81 -6.54
N GLN A 46 6.84 -6.39 -7.53
CA GLN A 46 6.74 -5.85 -8.89
C GLN A 46 5.99 -4.51 -8.98
N TRP A 47 5.37 -4.05 -7.89
CA TRP A 47 4.75 -2.73 -7.86
C TRP A 47 5.76 -1.58 -7.77
N GLY A 48 7.05 -1.87 -7.53
CA GLY A 48 8.10 -0.85 -7.51
C GLY A 48 8.00 0.13 -6.34
N ILE A 49 7.25 -0.22 -5.30
CA ILE A 49 7.03 0.63 -4.12
C ILE A 49 7.64 -0.06 -2.91
N ALA A 50 8.46 0.67 -2.16
CA ALA A 50 9.08 0.18 -0.93
C ALA A 50 8.84 1.15 0.25
N CYS A 51 9.03 0.61 1.46
CA CYS A 51 8.94 1.34 2.71
C CYS A 51 10.36 1.52 3.28
N VAL A 52 10.86 2.75 3.28
CA VAL A 52 12.18 3.12 3.83
C VAL A 52 11.96 4.10 4.96
N GLU A 53 12.56 3.87 6.14
CA GLU A 53 12.49 4.81 7.27
C GLU A 53 11.07 5.35 7.60
N ARG A 54 10.06 4.49 7.48
CA ARG A 54 8.63 4.81 7.69
C ARG A 54 8.01 5.74 6.63
N VAL A 55 8.63 5.94 5.48
CA VAL A 55 8.02 6.59 4.31
C VAL A 55 7.83 5.60 3.16
N LEU A 56 6.82 5.86 2.32
CA LEU A 56 6.66 5.18 1.04
C LEU A 56 7.44 5.96 -0.01
N VAL A 57 8.16 5.24 -0.87
CA VAL A 57 8.84 5.80 -2.03
C VAL A 57 8.42 4.98 -3.27
N ASN A 58 8.57 5.54 -4.46
CA ASN A 58 8.33 4.83 -5.72
C ASN A 58 9.67 4.76 -6.45
N TRP A 59 10.13 3.55 -6.77
CA TRP A 59 11.43 3.27 -7.38
C TRP A 59 11.39 3.30 -8.91
N GLU A 60 10.19 3.29 -9.51
CA GLU A 60 10.01 3.41 -10.96
C GLU A 60 9.94 4.86 -11.46
N LYS A 61 10.09 5.83 -10.55
CA LYS A 61 10.15 7.27 -10.87
C LYS A 61 11.49 7.87 -10.47
#